data_AF-A0A2M7UU52-F1
#
_entry.id   AF-A0A2M7UU52-F1
#
_cell.length_a   1.000
_cell.length_b   1.000
_cell.length_c   1.000
_cell.angle_alpha   90.00
_cell.angle_beta   90.00
_cell.angle_gamma   90.00
#
_symmetry.space_group_name_H-M   'P 1'
#
loop_
_entity.id
_entity.type
_entity.pdbx_description
1 polymer ?
#
loop_
_entity_poly.entity_id
_entity_poly.type
_entity_poly.pdbx_seq_one_letter_code
_entity_poly.pdbx_strand_id
1 'polypeptide(L)'
;QEKEINNKSWVEIGKILNYKKPKKFSNTVRFRPSRNKLQICGEVFNSQEILNIATSDIYWDKITEIKYTGDFQVYDLVVPETHNFVADDFIVHNTTIARLFAKSLNCQNRKNGEFEPCNKCSSCLEIMQGNEMDLLEIDAASHRGIDDIRELRDGIKFTPTKSKYKVFIIDECHQLSKEAANALLKTLEEPPSHAVFILATTEIHKMIPTIISRCQRFDFRKLTVPEIIKRLEIISEKEKVKIEKPALELIALNSGGSIRDAESLLDQVLTFEQTSEAGKEIKAEEIKNLLGLVDIRIISEFCDFLSQKKAAEAINLLNDIIEKGSDIQEFTKALINYLRQTLILKITGPEMANPIITGLTKEEFLTLQKQAAVFKEEELRHALNLFMDAENQIKYSSIPQLPLELAIIETTGLKE
;
A
#
# COMPACT_ATOMS: atom_id res chain seq x y z
N GLN A 1 -9.69 -62.53 -22.80
CA GLN A 1 -9.98 -61.51 -23.84
C GLN A 1 -8.79 -60.56 -24.09
N GLU A 2 -7.62 -60.75 -23.46
CA GLU A 2 -6.46 -59.83 -23.58
C GLU A 2 -5.56 -60.00 -24.82
N LYS A 3 -5.75 -61.04 -25.67
CA LYS A 3 -4.83 -61.31 -26.80
C LYS A 3 -5.29 -60.80 -28.18
N GLU A 4 -6.47 -60.18 -28.30
CA GLU A 4 -7.01 -59.81 -29.63
C GLU A 4 -6.81 -58.33 -30.04
N ILE A 5 -6.28 -57.47 -29.16
CA ILE A 5 -6.16 -56.02 -29.46
C ILE A 5 -4.76 -55.65 -29.98
N ASN A 6 -3.71 -56.36 -29.56
CA ASN A 6 -2.32 -56.01 -29.94
C ASN A 6 -1.97 -56.27 -31.42
N ASN A 7 -2.80 -56.99 -32.18
CA ASN A 7 -2.57 -57.27 -33.61
C ASN A 7 -3.49 -56.46 -34.55
N LYS A 8 -4.24 -55.46 -34.04
CA LYS A 8 -5.17 -54.65 -34.87
C LYS A 8 -4.48 -53.42 -35.46
N SER A 9 -4.82 -53.08 -36.70
CA SER A 9 -4.31 -51.87 -37.36
C SER A 9 -4.88 -50.59 -36.71
N TRP A 10 -4.16 -49.46 -36.84
CA TRP A 10 -4.62 -48.16 -36.33
C TRP A 10 -6.01 -47.74 -36.82
N VAL A 11 -6.40 -48.19 -38.01
CA VAL A 11 -7.72 -47.93 -38.58
C VAL A 11 -8.82 -48.72 -37.85
N GLU A 12 -8.54 -49.95 -37.44
CA GLU A 12 -9.47 -50.78 -36.67
C GLU A 12 -9.60 -50.31 -35.23
N ILE A 13 -8.48 -49.90 -34.60
CA ILE A 13 -8.47 -49.27 -33.27
C ILE A 13 -9.29 -47.97 -33.29
N GLY A 14 -9.12 -47.15 -34.33
CA GLY A 14 -9.90 -45.92 -34.52
C GLY A 14 -11.41 -46.16 -34.65
N LYS A 15 -11.83 -47.26 -35.30
CA LYS A 15 -13.25 -47.67 -35.38
C LYS A 15 -13.80 -48.09 -34.00
N ILE A 16 -13.04 -48.87 -33.23
CA ILE A 16 -13.42 -49.29 -31.87
C ILE A 16 -13.58 -48.09 -30.93
N LEU A 17 -12.67 -47.13 -31.00
CA LEU A 17 -12.72 -45.90 -30.19
C LEU A 17 -13.78 -44.89 -30.66
N ASN A 18 -14.55 -45.24 -31.71
CA ASN A 18 -15.53 -44.40 -32.37
C ASN A 18 -14.95 -43.00 -32.71
N TYR A 19 -13.70 -42.99 -33.18
CA TYR A 19 -12.94 -41.78 -33.44
C TYR A 19 -13.29 -41.23 -34.83
N LYS A 20 -14.10 -40.17 -34.87
CA LYS A 20 -14.33 -39.41 -36.11
C LYS A 20 -13.17 -38.43 -36.29
N LYS A 21 -12.39 -38.61 -37.37
CA LYS A 21 -11.29 -37.72 -37.73
C LYS A 21 -11.83 -36.27 -37.84
N PRO A 22 -11.38 -35.32 -36.99
CA PRO A 22 -11.92 -33.97 -37.01
C PRO A 22 -11.54 -33.28 -38.33
N LYS A 23 -12.50 -32.62 -38.99
CA LYS A 23 -12.27 -31.94 -40.28
C LYS A 23 -11.39 -30.68 -40.16
N LYS A 24 -11.16 -30.15 -38.94
CA LYS A 24 -10.20 -29.08 -38.63
C LYS A 24 -9.66 -29.31 -37.21
N PHE A 25 -8.34 -29.28 -37.04
CA PHE A 25 -7.70 -29.27 -35.72
C PHE A 25 -7.91 -27.89 -35.09
N SER A 26 -8.80 -27.80 -34.11
CA SER A 26 -8.96 -26.63 -33.26
C SER A 26 -8.38 -26.98 -31.89
N ASN A 27 -7.39 -26.20 -31.42
CA ASN A 27 -6.76 -26.35 -30.10
C ASN A 27 -7.69 -25.99 -28.92
N THR A 28 -8.99 -25.81 -29.17
CA THR A 28 -9.94 -25.25 -28.21
C THR A 28 -10.98 -26.26 -27.69
N VAL A 29 -10.97 -27.52 -28.16
CA VAL A 29 -11.92 -28.54 -27.70
C VAL A 29 -11.22 -29.52 -26.75
N ARG A 30 -11.36 -29.31 -25.43
CA ARG A 30 -10.96 -30.27 -24.38
C ARG A 30 -11.96 -31.44 -24.34
N PHE A 31 -11.86 -32.38 -25.27
CA PHE A 31 -12.61 -33.64 -25.16
C PHE A 31 -11.89 -34.55 -24.16
N ARG A 32 -12.45 -34.72 -22.95
CA ARG A 32 -11.92 -35.68 -21.97
C ARG A 32 -12.30 -37.10 -22.43
N PRO A 33 -11.34 -38.03 -22.61
CA PRO A 33 -11.66 -39.40 -23.03
C PRO A 33 -12.45 -40.13 -21.93
N SER A 34 -13.47 -40.90 -22.31
CA SER A 34 -14.24 -41.73 -21.38
C SER A 34 -13.39 -42.87 -20.81
N ARG A 35 -13.72 -43.39 -19.62
CA ARG A 35 -12.99 -44.49 -18.97
C ARG A 35 -12.78 -45.72 -19.87
N ASN A 36 -13.82 -46.16 -20.60
CA ASN A 36 -13.68 -47.24 -21.59
C ASN A 36 -12.64 -46.93 -22.69
N LYS A 37 -12.51 -45.66 -23.11
CA LYS A 37 -11.52 -45.26 -24.12
C LYS A 37 -10.13 -45.23 -23.54
N LEU A 38 -9.98 -44.75 -22.30
CA LEU A 38 -8.71 -44.79 -21.57
C LEU A 38 -8.25 -46.23 -21.32
N GLN A 39 -9.17 -47.15 -21.00
CA GLN A 39 -8.85 -48.57 -20.82
C GLN A 39 -8.32 -49.19 -22.12
N ILE A 40 -9.03 -49.00 -23.24
CA ILE A 40 -8.58 -49.48 -24.55
C ILE A 40 -7.22 -48.87 -24.94
N CYS A 41 -7.01 -47.57 -24.67
CA CYS A 41 -5.71 -46.95 -24.88
C CYS A 41 -4.62 -47.57 -23.99
N GLY A 42 -4.90 -47.80 -22.71
CA GLY A 42 -3.97 -48.43 -21.78
C GLY A 42 -3.54 -49.82 -22.22
N GLU A 43 -4.49 -50.63 -22.72
CA GLU A 43 -4.22 -51.96 -23.29
C GLU A 43 -3.38 -51.86 -24.58
N VAL A 44 -3.74 -50.98 -25.51
CA VAL A 44 -3.02 -50.81 -26.81
C VAL A 44 -1.60 -50.31 -26.63
N PHE A 45 -1.40 -49.32 -25.74
CA PHE A 45 -0.09 -48.73 -25.48
C PHE A 45 0.72 -49.49 -24.42
N ASN A 46 0.16 -50.58 -23.88
CA ASN A 46 0.74 -51.37 -22.80
C ASN A 46 1.22 -50.50 -21.62
N SER A 47 0.44 -49.46 -21.29
CA SER A 47 0.77 -48.46 -20.27
C SER A 47 -0.02 -48.73 -19.00
N GLN A 48 0.68 -49.20 -17.97
CA GLN A 48 0.09 -49.46 -16.66
C GLN A 48 -0.48 -48.20 -16.01
N GLU A 49 0.14 -47.04 -16.26
CA GLU A 49 -0.29 -45.75 -15.73
C GLU A 49 -1.67 -45.34 -16.28
N ILE A 50 -1.90 -45.53 -17.59
CA ILE A 50 -3.18 -45.23 -18.24
C ILE A 50 -4.27 -46.23 -17.82
N LEU A 51 -3.91 -47.51 -17.68
CA LEU A 51 -4.82 -48.54 -17.16
C LEU A 51 -5.27 -48.20 -15.74
N ASN A 52 -4.34 -47.81 -14.87
CA ASN A 52 -4.65 -47.40 -13.50
C ASN A 52 -5.59 -46.20 -13.48
N ILE A 53 -5.42 -45.21 -14.36
CA ILE A 53 -6.33 -44.06 -14.45
C ILE A 53 -7.73 -44.46 -14.97
N ALA A 54 -7.81 -45.46 -15.87
CA ALA A 54 -9.07 -45.95 -16.39
C ALA A 54 -9.90 -46.74 -15.35
N THR A 55 -9.22 -47.47 -14.46
CA THR A 55 -9.84 -48.36 -13.46
C THR A 55 -9.86 -47.82 -12.03
N SER A 56 -9.19 -46.69 -11.76
CA SER A 56 -9.14 -46.11 -10.40
C SER A 56 -10.46 -45.42 -10.05
N ASP A 57 -11.14 -46.00 -9.05
CA ASP A 57 -12.34 -45.48 -8.41
C ASP A 57 -11.99 -44.75 -7.11
N ILE A 58 -11.37 -43.57 -7.23
CA ILE A 58 -11.24 -42.66 -6.08
C ILE A 58 -12.60 -41.98 -5.90
N TYR A 59 -13.36 -42.44 -4.91
CA TYR A 59 -14.66 -41.89 -4.51
C TYR A 59 -14.51 -40.69 -3.58
N TRP A 60 -15.39 -39.69 -3.76
CA TRP A 60 -15.89 -38.88 -2.65
C TRP A 60 -17.05 -39.66 -2.03
N ASP A 61 -16.92 -40.01 -0.76
CA ASP A 61 -18.00 -40.69 -0.04
C ASP A 61 -19.00 -39.66 0.49
N LYS A 62 -20.30 -39.94 0.32
CA LYS A 62 -21.34 -39.06 0.86
C LYS A 62 -21.63 -39.49 2.28
N ILE A 63 -21.39 -38.59 3.24
CA ILE A 63 -21.66 -38.86 4.66
C ILE A 63 -23.14 -39.25 4.82
N THR A 64 -23.38 -40.52 5.14
CA THR A 64 -24.74 -41.07 5.29
C THR A 64 -25.31 -40.86 6.69
N GLU A 65 -24.45 -40.67 7.70
CA GLU A 65 -24.85 -40.45 9.09
C GLU A 65 -23.70 -39.82 9.89
N ILE A 66 -23.99 -38.86 10.78
CA ILE A 66 -23.04 -38.35 11.77
C ILE A 66 -23.63 -38.68 13.14
N LYS A 67 -22.95 -39.54 13.88
CA LYS A 67 -23.31 -39.89 15.27
C LYS A 67 -22.33 -39.26 16.23
N TYR A 68 -22.84 -38.52 17.21
CA TYR A 68 -22.03 -38.02 18.30
C TYR A 68 -21.65 -39.19 19.22
N THR A 69 -20.37 -39.48 19.31
CA THR A 69 -19.82 -40.62 20.06
C THR A 69 -19.32 -40.22 21.47
N GLY A 70 -19.56 -38.98 21.89
CA GLY A 70 -19.02 -38.40 23.13
C GLY A 70 -17.72 -37.61 22.88
N ASP A 71 -17.31 -36.83 23.89
CA ASP A 71 -16.05 -36.09 23.85
C ASP A 71 -14.89 -37.03 24.15
N PHE A 72 -14.02 -37.22 23.15
CA PHE A 72 -12.76 -37.95 23.32
C PHE A 72 -11.62 -36.95 23.43
N GLN A 73 -10.69 -37.23 24.33
CA GLN A 73 -9.43 -36.49 24.39
C GLN A 73 -8.60 -36.86 23.17
N VAL A 74 -8.52 -35.94 22.22
CA VAL A 74 -7.66 -36.04 21.03
C VAL A 74 -6.26 -35.58 21.39
N TYR A 75 -5.26 -36.40 21.06
CA TYR A 75 -3.85 -36.02 21.17
C TYR A 75 -3.43 -35.40 19.84
N ASP A 76 -3.14 -34.11 19.85
CA ASP A 76 -2.43 -33.48 18.74
C ASP A 76 -1.01 -34.04 18.67
N LEU A 77 -0.63 -34.53 17.50
CA LEU A 77 0.73 -34.95 17.20
C LEU A 77 1.66 -33.73 17.25
N VAL A 78 2.49 -33.64 18.29
CA VAL A 78 3.63 -32.74 18.31
C VAL A 78 4.82 -33.46 17.69
N VAL A 79 5.34 -32.91 16.59
CA VAL A 79 6.59 -33.36 15.98
C VAL A 79 7.75 -32.89 16.88
N PRO A 80 8.53 -33.78 17.51
CA PRO A 80 9.76 -33.39 18.18
C PRO A 80 10.82 -33.12 17.11
N GLU A 81 11.47 -31.97 17.20
CA GLU A 81 12.55 -31.50 16.31
C GLU A 81 12.14 -31.03 14.91
N THR A 82 11.36 -29.94 14.86
CA THR A 82 11.52 -28.94 13.79
C THR A 82 11.65 -27.56 14.42
N HIS A 83 12.87 -27.04 14.42
CA HIS A 83 13.09 -25.61 14.56
C HIS A 83 12.35 -24.94 13.41
N ASN A 84 11.32 -24.14 13.72
CA ASN A 84 10.93 -22.89 13.07
C ASN A 84 9.52 -22.53 13.55
N PHE A 85 9.44 -21.78 14.66
CA PHE A 85 8.29 -20.93 14.94
C PHE A 85 8.70 -19.50 14.59
N VAL A 86 7.90 -18.86 13.74
CA VAL A 86 7.79 -17.40 13.70
C VAL A 86 6.35 -17.10 14.08
N ALA A 87 6.19 -16.61 15.30
CA ALA A 87 5.01 -15.92 15.75
C ALA A 87 5.35 -14.42 15.74
N ASP A 88 4.45 -13.62 15.16
CA ASP A 88 4.28 -12.18 15.42
C ASP A 88 5.18 -11.13 14.71
N ASP A 89 5.45 -11.21 13.39
CA ASP A 89 6.52 -10.36 12.79
C ASP A 89 6.17 -9.46 11.58
N PHE A 90 5.59 -8.29 11.90
CA PHE A 90 5.53 -6.96 11.22
C PHE A 90 6.45 -6.60 10.03
N ILE A 91 6.00 -5.65 9.18
CA ILE A 91 6.82 -4.64 8.42
C ILE A 91 6.25 -3.20 8.70
N VAL A 92 6.52 -2.08 7.99
CA VAL A 92 5.80 -0.76 7.78
C VAL A 92 6.77 0.15 7.02
N HIS A 93 6.34 0.72 5.89
CA HIS A 93 7.09 1.64 5.04
C HIS A 93 8.48 1.15 4.64
N ASN A 94 8.49 0.64 3.42
CA ASN A 94 8.81 -0.76 3.32
C ASN A 94 10.30 -1.02 3.22
N THR A 95 11.05 -0.10 2.63
CA THR A 95 12.46 -0.30 2.36
C THR A 95 13.33 -0.17 3.61
N THR A 96 13.06 0.78 4.51
CA THR A 96 13.87 0.94 5.73
C THR A 96 13.73 -0.28 6.65
N ILE A 97 12.50 -0.73 6.91
CA ILE A 97 12.27 -1.93 7.72
C ILE A 97 12.73 -3.19 6.97
N ALA A 98 12.53 -3.28 5.65
CA ALA A 98 13.08 -4.38 4.86
C ALA A 98 14.61 -4.45 4.94
N ARG A 99 15.30 -3.31 4.89
CA ARG A 99 16.76 -3.23 5.10
C ARG A 99 17.15 -3.63 6.52
N LEU A 100 16.42 -3.19 7.55
CA LEU A 100 16.66 -3.62 8.94
C LEU A 100 16.42 -5.12 9.14
N PHE A 101 15.41 -5.69 8.48
CA PHE A 101 15.12 -7.11 8.51
C PHE A 101 16.23 -7.90 7.79
N ALA A 102 16.62 -7.47 6.58
CA ALA A 102 17.74 -8.04 5.85
C ALA A 102 19.04 -8.01 6.68
N LYS A 103 19.29 -6.89 7.35
CA LYS A 103 20.42 -6.71 8.28
C LYS A 103 20.37 -7.69 9.44
N SER A 104 19.20 -7.90 10.02
CA SER A 104 19.01 -8.85 11.12
C SER A 104 19.20 -10.29 10.66
N LEU A 105 18.75 -10.64 9.45
CA LEU A 105 18.94 -11.96 8.84
C LEU A 105 20.40 -12.28 8.54
N ASN A 106 21.15 -11.31 8.03
CA ASN A 106 22.53 -11.49 7.57
C ASN A 106 23.60 -11.07 8.59
N CYS A 107 23.20 -10.64 9.78
CA CYS A 107 24.13 -10.26 10.85
C CYS A 107 24.99 -11.46 11.31
N GLN A 108 26.28 -11.40 11.02
CA GLN A 108 27.27 -12.44 11.39
C GLN A 108 27.45 -12.66 12.90
N ASN A 109 27.30 -11.60 13.69
CA ASN A 109 27.54 -11.64 15.14
C ASN A 109 26.24 -11.74 15.96
N ARG A 110 25.12 -12.12 15.32
CA ARG A 110 23.85 -12.26 16.02
C ARG A 110 23.90 -13.50 16.91
N LYS A 111 23.69 -13.35 18.22
CA LYS A 111 23.67 -14.51 19.12
C LYS A 111 22.35 -15.29 18.99
N ASN A 112 22.39 -16.57 19.34
CA ASN A 112 21.19 -17.39 19.39
C ASN A 112 20.22 -16.84 20.46
N GLY A 113 18.99 -16.53 20.06
CA GLY A 113 17.96 -15.91 20.92
C GLY A 113 17.94 -14.37 20.89
N GLU A 114 18.91 -13.72 20.23
CA GLU A 114 18.87 -12.28 19.97
C GLU A 114 18.31 -12.01 18.56
N PHE A 115 17.42 -11.03 18.46
CA PHE A 115 16.78 -10.63 17.21
C PHE A 115 17.41 -9.36 16.62
N GLU A 116 18.12 -8.58 17.43
CA GLU A 116 18.71 -7.32 17.00
C GLU A 116 20.02 -7.50 16.21
N PRO A 117 20.25 -6.73 15.15
CA PRO A 117 21.51 -6.73 14.43
C PRO A 117 22.60 -6.02 15.25
N CYS A 118 23.83 -6.54 15.22
CA CYS A 118 24.92 -6.00 16.04
C CYS A 118 25.41 -4.61 15.64
N ASN A 119 25.04 -4.12 14.44
CA ASN A 119 25.46 -2.84 13.86
C ASN A 119 26.98 -2.61 13.72
N LYS A 120 27.79 -3.67 13.84
CA LYS A 120 29.26 -3.59 13.85
C LYS A 120 29.97 -4.55 12.89
N CYS A 121 29.31 -5.65 12.48
CA CYS A 121 29.93 -6.60 11.56
C CYS A 121 29.92 -6.08 10.11
N SER A 122 30.74 -6.71 9.26
CA SER A 122 30.90 -6.31 7.85
C SER A 122 29.56 -6.23 7.11
N SER A 123 28.72 -7.27 7.21
CA SER A 123 27.39 -7.26 6.59
C SER A 123 26.47 -6.17 7.12
N CYS A 124 26.48 -5.91 8.44
CA CYS A 124 25.69 -4.82 9.01
C CYS A 124 26.10 -3.44 8.47
N LEU A 125 27.40 -3.21 8.27
CA LEU A 125 27.92 -1.95 7.76
C LEU A 125 27.66 -1.81 6.25
N GLU A 126 27.86 -2.88 5.49
CA GLU A 126 27.62 -2.92 4.03
C GLU A 126 26.14 -2.69 3.70
N ILE A 127 25.21 -3.30 4.44
CA ILE A 127 23.77 -3.06 4.30
C ILE A 127 23.40 -1.61 4.64
N MET A 128 24.00 -1.03 5.68
CA MET A 128 23.76 0.39 6.02
C MET A 128 24.25 1.35 4.94
N GLN A 129 25.35 0.99 4.27
CA GLN A 129 25.95 1.79 3.19
C GLN A 129 25.31 1.53 1.83
N GLY A 130 24.42 0.53 1.71
CA GLY A 130 23.78 0.14 0.45
C GLY A 130 24.68 -0.63 -0.51
N ASN A 131 25.78 -1.22 -0.02
CA ASN A 131 26.82 -1.88 -0.82
C ASN A 131 26.88 -3.41 -0.62
N GLU A 132 25.86 -4.01 0.00
CA GLU A 132 25.80 -5.46 0.24
C GLU A 132 25.36 -6.21 -1.03
N MET A 133 26.22 -7.08 -1.57
CA MET A 133 25.94 -7.83 -2.81
C MET A 133 24.79 -8.84 -2.69
N ASP A 134 24.56 -9.37 -1.49
CA ASP A 134 23.50 -10.34 -1.22
C ASP A 134 22.18 -9.67 -0.82
N LEU A 135 22.10 -8.33 -0.90
CA LEU A 135 20.89 -7.55 -0.75
C LEU A 135 20.57 -6.84 -2.07
N LEU A 136 19.57 -7.33 -2.79
CA LEU A 136 19.10 -6.69 -4.02
C LEU A 136 17.82 -5.92 -3.75
N GLU A 137 17.89 -4.62 -3.97
CA GLU A 137 16.74 -3.71 -3.87
C GLU A 137 16.33 -3.26 -5.27
N ILE A 138 15.07 -3.49 -5.62
CA ILE A 138 14.49 -3.09 -6.90
C ILE A 138 13.27 -2.21 -6.61
N ASP A 139 13.30 -1.01 -7.14
CA ASP A 139 12.11 -0.17 -7.23
C ASP A 139 11.29 -0.60 -8.46
N ALA A 140 10.15 -1.24 -8.23
CA ALA A 140 9.26 -1.67 -9.31
C ALA A 140 8.64 -0.49 -10.05
N ALA A 141 8.62 0.73 -9.50
CA ALA A 141 8.16 1.91 -10.21
C ALA A 141 9.14 2.32 -11.33
N SER A 142 10.43 2.03 -11.17
CA SER A 142 11.49 2.28 -12.15
C SER A 142 11.79 1.06 -13.03
N HIS A 143 11.69 -0.15 -12.46
CA HIS A 143 11.97 -1.44 -13.10
C HIS A 143 10.69 -2.29 -13.24
N ARG A 144 9.78 -1.83 -14.09
CA ARG A 144 8.45 -2.45 -14.29
C ARG A 144 8.47 -3.68 -15.20
N GLY A 145 9.56 -3.85 -15.95
CA GLY A 145 9.65 -4.73 -17.10
C GLY A 145 9.77 -6.21 -16.75
N ILE A 146 9.36 -7.07 -17.69
CA ILE A 146 9.55 -8.52 -17.55
C ILE A 146 11.03 -8.91 -17.55
N ASP A 147 11.88 -8.14 -18.23
CA ASP A 147 13.30 -8.46 -18.36
C ASP A 147 14.06 -8.20 -17.06
N ASP A 148 13.78 -7.09 -16.36
CA ASP A 148 14.33 -6.82 -15.01
C ASP A 148 14.01 -7.98 -14.04
N ILE A 149 12.76 -8.46 -14.08
CA ILE A 149 12.33 -9.58 -13.23
C ILE A 149 12.92 -10.92 -13.67
N ARG A 150 13.18 -11.13 -14.96
CA ARG A 150 13.87 -12.33 -15.44
C ARG A 150 15.32 -12.35 -14.97
N GLU A 151 16.01 -11.20 -15.01
CA GLU A 151 17.35 -11.07 -14.47
C GLU A 151 17.38 -11.34 -12.97
N LEU A 152 16.43 -10.77 -12.21
CA LEU A 152 16.27 -11.07 -10.79
C LEU A 152 16.03 -12.58 -10.58
N ARG A 153 15.14 -13.21 -11.36
CA ARG A 153 14.84 -14.65 -11.29
C ARG A 153 16.07 -15.52 -11.56
N ASP A 154 16.88 -15.15 -12.52
CA ASP A 154 18.11 -15.88 -12.81
C ASP A 154 19.15 -15.66 -11.70
N GLY A 155 19.20 -14.46 -11.11
CA GLY A 155 19.99 -14.12 -9.93
C GLY A 155 19.63 -14.93 -8.67
N ILE A 156 18.37 -15.33 -8.50
CA ILE A 156 17.87 -16.13 -7.35
C ILE A 156 18.45 -17.54 -7.31
N LYS A 157 18.78 -18.11 -8.47
CA LYS A 157 19.32 -19.48 -8.57
C LYS A 157 20.70 -19.62 -7.93
N PHE A 158 21.43 -18.51 -7.79
CA PHE A 158 22.76 -18.49 -7.21
C PHE A 158 22.69 -18.35 -5.70
N THR A 159 23.52 -19.13 -5.00
CA THR A 159 23.69 -19.02 -3.54
C THR A 159 24.29 -17.66 -3.16
N PRO A 160 24.07 -17.19 -1.92
CA PRO A 160 24.67 -15.95 -1.44
C PRO A 160 26.21 -16.05 -1.47
N THR A 161 26.88 -14.92 -1.68
CA THR A 161 28.35 -14.86 -1.81
C THR A 161 29.04 -14.80 -0.45
N LYS A 162 28.48 -14.01 0.47
CA LYS A 162 29.09 -13.67 1.77
C LYS A 162 28.11 -13.78 2.93
N SER A 163 26.84 -13.51 2.66
CA SER A 163 25.77 -13.50 3.65
C SER A 163 25.11 -14.87 3.81
N LYS A 164 24.31 -15.04 4.86
CA LYS A 164 23.56 -16.29 5.09
C LYS A 164 22.39 -16.45 4.11
N TYR A 165 21.74 -15.34 3.80
CA TYR A 165 20.60 -15.27 2.89
C TYR A 165 20.85 -14.22 1.82
N LYS A 166 20.28 -14.47 0.63
CA LYS A 166 20.18 -13.51 -0.45
C LYS A 166 18.79 -12.88 -0.38
N VAL A 167 18.73 -11.61 -0.03
CA VAL A 167 17.49 -10.89 0.25
C VAL A 167 17.12 -10.02 -0.95
N PHE A 168 15.88 -10.13 -1.40
CA PHE A 168 15.32 -9.36 -2.50
C PHE A 168 14.21 -8.45 -1.97
N ILE A 169 14.45 -7.15 -2.00
CA ILE A 169 13.46 -6.11 -1.66
C ILE A 169 12.87 -5.60 -2.97
N ILE A 170 11.56 -5.73 -3.16
CA ILE A 170 10.85 -5.19 -4.32
C ILE A 170 9.91 -4.10 -3.81
N ASP A 171 10.35 -2.85 -3.91
CA ASP A 171 9.58 -1.67 -3.52
C ASP A 171 8.54 -1.30 -4.59
N GLU A 172 7.44 -0.68 -4.15
CA GLU A 172 6.28 -0.34 -4.97
C GLU A 172 5.81 -1.50 -5.89
N CYS A 173 5.81 -2.74 -5.38
CA CYS A 173 5.60 -3.96 -6.17
C CYS A 173 4.26 -4.03 -6.92
N HIS A 174 3.28 -3.18 -6.57
CA HIS A 174 2.05 -3.02 -7.34
C HIS A 174 2.25 -2.35 -8.71
N GLN A 175 3.40 -1.72 -8.95
CA GLN A 175 3.80 -1.14 -10.23
C GLN A 175 4.37 -2.17 -11.20
N LEU A 176 4.62 -3.41 -10.76
CA LEU A 176 5.08 -4.48 -11.66
C LEU A 176 4.07 -4.73 -12.78
N SER A 177 4.57 -4.93 -13.99
CA SER A 177 3.74 -5.43 -15.09
C SER A 177 3.13 -6.80 -14.75
N LYS A 178 1.98 -7.12 -15.34
CA LYS A 178 1.30 -8.40 -15.08
C LYS A 178 2.19 -9.58 -15.45
N GLU A 179 2.98 -9.43 -16.51
CA GLU A 179 3.92 -10.43 -17.00
C GLU A 179 5.07 -10.63 -16.02
N ALA A 180 5.64 -9.55 -15.48
CA ALA A 180 6.66 -9.57 -14.43
C ALA A 180 6.14 -10.24 -13.15
N ALA A 181 4.97 -9.84 -12.67
CA ALA A 181 4.34 -10.42 -11.49
C ALA A 181 4.09 -11.94 -11.66
N ASN A 182 3.61 -12.38 -12.82
CA ASN A 182 3.42 -13.80 -13.12
C ASN A 182 4.75 -14.58 -13.21
N ALA A 183 5.82 -13.94 -13.67
CA ALA A 183 7.14 -14.56 -13.74
C ALA A 183 7.73 -14.86 -12.35
N LEU A 184 7.34 -14.11 -11.32
CA LEU A 184 7.75 -14.32 -9.93
C LEU A 184 6.96 -15.43 -9.21
N LEU A 185 5.75 -15.77 -9.67
CA LEU A 185 4.85 -16.68 -8.94
C LEU A 185 5.49 -18.02 -8.61
N LYS A 186 6.15 -18.66 -9.59
CA LYS A 186 6.82 -19.96 -9.35
C LYS A 186 7.92 -19.86 -8.29
N THR A 187 8.66 -18.75 -8.30
CA THR A 187 9.73 -18.52 -7.33
C THR A 187 9.18 -18.21 -5.95
N LEU A 188 8.04 -17.52 -5.85
CA LEU A 188 7.39 -17.24 -4.58
C LEU A 188 6.68 -18.48 -3.99
N GLU A 189 6.25 -19.43 -4.83
CA GLU A 189 5.69 -20.72 -4.39
C GLU A 189 6.75 -21.63 -3.79
N GLU A 190 7.90 -21.73 -4.46
CA GLU A 190 8.99 -22.63 -4.10
C GLU A 190 10.32 -21.86 -4.06
N PRO A 191 10.49 -20.93 -3.10
CA PRO A 191 11.72 -20.15 -3.02
C PRO A 191 12.89 -21.05 -2.60
N PRO A 192 14.10 -20.86 -3.17
CA PRO A 192 15.29 -21.53 -2.67
C PRO A 192 15.50 -21.24 -1.19
N SER A 193 16.05 -22.21 -0.44
CA SER A 193 16.24 -22.10 1.02
C SER A 193 17.13 -20.93 1.46
N HIS A 194 17.94 -20.39 0.55
CA HIS A 194 18.82 -19.24 0.79
C HIS A 194 18.21 -17.90 0.34
N ALA A 195 17.06 -17.89 -0.33
CA ALA A 195 16.45 -16.68 -0.88
C ALA A 195 15.31 -16.17 0.02
N VAL A 196 15.28 -14.87 0.27
CA VAL A 196 14.21 -14.21 1.04
C VAL A 196 13.65 -13.05 0.22
N PHE A 197 12.32 -13.03 0.05
CA PHE A 197 11.63 -11.95 -0.66
C PHE A 197 10.90 -11.04 0.31
N ILE A 198 11.07 -9.73 0.12
CA ILE A 198 10.36 -8.70 0.84
C ILE A 198 9.65 -7.84 -0.19
N LEU A 199 8.32 -7.96 -0.23
CA LEU A 199 7.47 -7.22 -1.16
C LEU A 199 6.81 -6.06 -0.42
N ALA A 200 6.85 -4.91 -1.08
CA ALA A 200 6.57 -3.63 -0.48
C ALA A 200 5.59 -2.87 -1.37
N THR A 201 4.46 -2.41 -0.83
CA THR A 201 3.44 -1.71 -1.62
C THR A 201 2.68 -0.69 -0.80
N THR A 202 2.38 0.47 -1.39
CA THR A 202 1.44 1.46 -0.87
C THR A 202 -0.02 1.16 -1.28
N GLU A 203 -0.24 0.34 -2.31
CA GLU A 203 -1.55 0.06 -2.90
C GLU A 203 -1.83 -1.44 -3.00
N ILE A 204 -2.13 -2.08 -1.86
CA ILE A 204 -2.37 -3.53 -1.80
C ILE A 204 -3.51 -4.01 -2.72
N HIS A 205 -4.51 -3.18 -2.97
CA HIS A 205 -5.65 -3.52 -3.82
C HIS A 205 -5.28 -3.64 -5.31
N LYS A 206 -4.14 -3.07 -5.73
CA LYS A 206 -3.60 -3.21 -7.10
C LYS A 206 -2.76 -4.48 -7.27
N MET A 207 -2.35 -5.12 -6.17
CA MET A 207 -1.57 -6.35 -6.23
C MET A 207 -2.40 -7.53 -6.72
N ILE A 208 -1.74 -8.45 -7.43
CA ILE A 208 -2.38 -9.68 -7.90
C ILE A 208 -2.69 -10.57 -6.69
N PRO A 209 -3.94 -11.05 -6.51
CA PRO A 209 -4.32 -11.89 -5.36
C PRO A 209 -3.46 -13.14 -5.18
N THR A 210 -2.91 -13.69 -6.27
CA THR A 210 -2.03 -14.87 -6.23
C THR A 210 -0.68 -14.59 -5.57
N ILE A 211 -0.14 -13.37 -5.67
CA ILE A 211 1.06 -12.97 -4.93
C ILE A 211 0.71 -12.82 -3.46
N ILE A 212 -0.39 -12.11 -3.15
CA ILE A 212 -0.83 -11.87 -1.77
C ILE A 212 -1.02 -13.20 -1.03
N SER A 213 -1.64 -14.20 -1.66
CA SER A 213 -1.90 -15.50 -1.01
C SER A 213 -0.65 -16.32 -0.72
N ARG A 214 0.51 -15.96 -1.28
CA ARG A 214 1.80 -16.66 -1.11
C ARG A 214 2.77 -15.86 -0.23
N CYS A 215 2.35 -14.70 0.25
CA CYS A 215 3.14 -13.85 1.12
C CYS A 215 2.48 -13.77 2.50
N GLN A 216 3.30 -13.72 3.53
CA GLN A 216 2.83 -13.29 4.84
C GLN A 216 2.55 -11.78 4.78
N ARG A 217 1.29 -11.41 4.99
CA ARG A 217 0.84 -10.02 4.93
C ARG A 217 1.00 -9.34 6.28
N PHE A 218 1.55 -8.15 6.25
CA PHE A 218 1.64 -7.25 7.38
C PHE A 218 1.08 -5.90 6.96
N ASP A 219 0.10 -5.40 7.72
CA ASP A 219 -0.62 -4.17 7.42
C ASP A 219 -0.21 -3.06 8.35
N PHE A 220 0.01 -1.89 7.75
CA PHE A 220 0.59 -0.76 8.42
C PHE A 220 -0.36 0.38 8.50
N ARG A 221 -0.48 0.88 9.73
CA ARG A 221 -1.31 2.04 10.00
C ARG A 221 -0.40 3.25 9.97
N LYS A 222 -0.95 4.33 9.42
CA LYS A 222 -0.37 5.66 9.56
C LYS A 222 -0.18 5.96 11.05
N LEU A 223 0.91 6.63 11.37
CA LEU A 223 1.13 7.09 12.73
C LEU A 223 0.10 8.15 13.08
N THR A 224 -0.34 8.13 14.33
CA THR A 224 -1.20 9.17 14.87
C THR A 224 -0.41 10.46 15.09
N VAL A 225 -1.09 11.61 15.01
CA VAL A 225 -0.46 12.92 15.25
C VAL A 225 0.33 12.97 16.57
N PRO A 226 -0.17 12.46 17.71
CA PRO A 226 0.61 12.42 18.96
C PRO A 226 1.89 11.56 18.89
N GLU A 227 1.88 10.45 18.15
CA GLU A 227 3.07 9.60 17.98
C GLU A 227 4.15 10.31 17.16
N ILE A 228 3.74 11.03 16.11
CA ILE A 228 4.65 11.83 15.28
C ILE A 228 5.25 12.97 16.11
N ILE A 229 4.43 13.71 16.86
CA ILE A 229 4.91 14.80 17.73
C ILE A 229 5.96 14.28 18.71
N LYS A 230 5.67 13.18 19.42
CA LYS A 230 6.63 12.58 20.36
C LYS A 230 7.96 12.22 19.70
N ARG A 231 7.91 11.75 18.45
CA ARG A 231 9.12 11.44 17.68
C ARG A 231 9.89 12.71 17.28
N LEU A 232 9.19 13.75 16.83
CA LEU A 232 9.80 15.04 16.49
C LEU A 232 10.41 15.72 17.72
N GLU A 233 9.78 15.62 18.90
CA GLU A 233 10.34 16.11 20.18
C GLU A 233 11.70 15.46 20.47
N ILE A 234 11.81 14.14 20.35
CA ILE A 234 13.07 13.41 20.55
C ILE A 234 14.15 13.85 19.56
N ILE A 235 13.78 14.17 18.32
CA ILE A 235 14.72 14.63 17.29
C ILE A 235 15.18 16.05 17.63
N SER A 236 14.25 16.95 17.93
CA SER A 236 14.55 18.34 18.32
C SER A 236 15.46 18.42 19.55
N GLU A 237 15.26 17.56 20.55
CA GLU A 237 16.14 17.47 21.73
C GLU A 237 17.57 17.05 21.36
N LYS A 238 17.72 16.08 20.45
CA LYS A 238 19.04 15.59 19.99
C LYS A 238 19.78 16.62 19.15
N GLU A 239 19.06 17.34 18.29
CA GLU A 239 19.60 18.43 17.47
C GLU A 239 19.77 19.73 18.27
N LYS A 240 19.34 19.76 19.54
CA LYS A 240 19.42 20.92 20.46
C LYS A 240 18.65 22.14 19.96
N VAL A 241 17.49 21.92 19.32
CA VAL A 241 16.63 22.97 18.79
C VAL A 241 15.37 23.09 19.65
N LYS A 242 14.94 24.32 19.92
CA LYS A 242 13.68 24.59 20.63
C LYS A 242 12.59 24.87 19.60
N ILE A 243 11.53 24.07 19.64
CA ILE A 243 10.36 24.21 18.77
C ILE A 243 9.13 24.22 19.66
N GLU A 244 8.23 25.17 19.43
CA GLU A 244 6.98 25.22 20.20
C GLU A 244 6.07 24.02 19.84
N LYS A 245 5.26 23.58 20.80
CA LYS A 245 4.35 22.45 20.58
C LYS A 245 3.35 22.67 19.43
N PRO A 246 2.74 23.86 19.26
CA PRO A 246 1.88 24.13 18.10
C PRO A 246 2.60 24.00 16.75
N ALA A 247 3.89 24.34 16.69
CA ALA A 247 4.73 24.17 15.50
C ALA A 247 4.92 22.69 15.15
N LEU A 248 5.20 21.83 16.14
CA LEU A 248 5.30 20.38 15.96
C LEU A 248 3.96 19.75 15.53
N GLU A 249 2.85 20.23 16.08
CA GLU A 249 1.51 19.82 15.69
C GLU A 249 1.23 20.12 14.21
N LEU A 250 1.64 21.30 13.72
CA LEU A 250 1.52 21.66 12.30
C LEU A 250 2.36 20.74 11.41
N ILE A 251 3.62 20.46 11.76
CA ILE A 251 4.46 19.52 10.99
C ILE A 251 3.80 18.13 10.96
N ALA A 252 3.35 17.64 12.12
CA ALA A 252 2.73 16.34 12.22
C ALA A 252 1.43 16.24 11.40
N LEU A 253 0.59 17.28 11.40
CA LEU A 253 -0.64 17.31 10.60
C LEU A 253 -0.34 17.28 9.10
N ASN A 254 0.63 18.08 8.66
CA ASN A 254 1.01 18.19 7.24
C ASN A 254 1.78 16.97 6.72
N SER A 255 2.38 16.17 7.61
CA SER A 255 3.03 14.91 7.23
C SER A 255 2.05 13.79 6.80
N GLY A 256 0.74 13.97 6.99
CA GLY A 256 -0.27 13.00 6.56
C GLY A 256 -0.14 11.61 7.17
N GLY A 257 0.51 11.50 8.34
CA GLY A 257 0.76 10.23 9.05
C GLY A 257 2.09 9.55 8.72
N SER A 258 2.92 10.15 7.86
CA SER A 258 4.21 9.63 7.42
C SER A 258 5.35 10.25 8.22
N ILE A 259 6.12 9.41 8.94
CA ILE A 259 7.25 9.92 9.73
C ILE A 259 8.37 10.50 8.85
N ARG A 260 8.58 9.93 7.67
CA ARG A 260 9.61 10.39 6.74
C ARG A 260 9.30 11.81 6.25
N ASP A 261 8.04 12.07 5.93
CA ASP A 261 7.61 13.40 5.51
C ASP A 261 7.69 14.37 6.68
N ALA A 262 7.30 13.96 7.89
CA ALA A 262 7.47 14.78 9.10
C ALA A 262 8.95 15.14 9.38
N GLU A 263 9.86 14.18 9.29
CA GLU A 263 11.31 14.39 9.44
C GLU A 263 11.85 15.30 8.33
N SER A 264 11.41 15.12 7.08
CA SER A 264 11.82 15.98 5.95
C SER A 264 11.35 17.42 6.11
N LEU A 265 10.09 17.62 6.56
CA LEU A 265 9.55 18.94 6.84
C LEU A 265 10.28 19.60 8.02
N LEU A 266 10.58 18.83 9.07
CA LEU A 266 11.38 19.32 10.19
C LEU A 266 12.77 19.76 9.72
N ASP A 267 13.46 18.96 8.92
CA ASP A 267 14.79 19.27 8.39
C ASP A 267 14.79 20.53 7.51
N GLN A 268 13.75 20.72 6.69
CA GLN A 268 13.54 21.97 5.95
C GLN A 268 13.44 23.16 6.90
N VAL A 269 12.56 23.09 7.91
CA VAL A 269 12.38 24.15 8.91
C VAL A 269 13.71 24.47 9.62
N LEU A 270 14.47 23.44 10.01
CA LEU A 270 15.78 23.61 10.64
C LEU A 270 16.80 24.28 9.71
N THR A 271 16.81 23.93 8.42
CA THR A 271 17.73 24.49 7.43
C THR A 271 17.48 25.98 7.20
N PHE A 272 16.21 26.40 7.14
CA PHE A 272 15.84 27.81 7.02
C PHE A 272 16.20 28.60 8.28
N GLU A 273 15.98 28.05 9.48
CA GLU A 273 16.28 28.74 10.73
C GLU A 273 17.79 28.81 11.04
N GLN A 274 18.63 27.90 10.55
CA GLN A 274 20.09 28.04 10.70
C GLN A 274 20.66 29.33 10.05
N THR A 275 19.92 29.97 9.15
CA THR A 275 20.28 31.30 8.60
C THR A 275 19.90 32.47 9.51
N SER A 276 19.10 32.23 10.55
CA SER A 276 18.61 33.21 11.53
C SER A 276 19.13 32.85 12.92
N GLU A 277 19.94 33.72 13.53
CA GLU A 277 20.46 33.67 14.92
C GLU A 277 20.33 32.36 15.72
N ALA A 278 21.47 31.73 16.02
CA ALA A 278 21.57 30.54 16.86
C ALA A 278 20.86 30.70 18.22
N GLY A 279 19.80 29.92 18.42
CA GLY A 279 19.09 29.80 19.70
C GLY A 279 17.66 30.37 19.73
N LYS A 280 17.13 30.83 18.60
CA LYS A 280 15.72 31.23 18.49
C LYS A 280 14.79 30.01 18.58
N GLU A 281 13.69 30.18 19.32
CA GLU A 281 12.60 29.19 19.40
C GLU A 281 11.74 29.30 18.15
N ILE A 282 11.57 28.17 17.45
CA ILE A 282 10.82 28.11 16.19
C ILE A 282 9.33 28.17 16.51
N LYS A 283 8.64 29.16 15.92
CA LYS A 283 7.20 29.40 16.14
C LYS A 283 6.34 28.82 15.03
N ALA A 284 5.06 28.57 15.31
CA ALA A 284 4.08 28.06 14.36
C ALA A 284 3.87 29.01 13.18
N GLU A 285 4.00 30.32 13.39
CA GLU A 285 3.90 31.32 12.33
C GLU A 285 5.01 31.16 11.27
N GLU A 286 6.23 30.83 11.69
CA GLU A 286 7.37 30.61 10.79
C GLU A 286 7.16 29.34 9.96
N ILE A 287 6.63 28.29 10.57
CA ILE A 287 6.27 27.04 9.88
C ILE A 287 5.12 27.27 8.89
N LYS A 288 4.09 28.06 9.25
CA LYS A 288 3.01 28.41 8.34
C LYS A 288 3.54 29.11 7.10
N ASN A 289 4.43 30.08 7.27
CA ASN A 289 5.06 30.80 6.17
C ASN A 289 5.92 29.88 5.29
N LEU A 290 6.72 29.00 5.91
CA LEU A 290 7.62 28.08 5.20
C LEU A 290 6.85 27.03 4.40
N LEU A 291 5.81 26.46 5.00
CA LEU A 291 4.95 25.47 4.35
C LEU A 291 3.98 26.11 3.34
N GLY A 292 3.97 27.44 3.21
CA GLY A 292 2.99 28.16 2.38
C GLY A 292 1.56 27.92 2.82
N LEU A 293 1.34 27.57 4.09
CA LEU A 293 0.02 27.30 4.62
C LEU A 293 -0.78 28.60 4.66
N VAL A 294 -1.92 28.58 4.00
CA VAL A 294 -2.83 29.72 4.02
C VAL A 294 -3.36 29.92 5.43
N ASP A 295 -3.30 31.16 5.91
CA ASP A 295 -3.85 31.53 7.21
C ASP A 295 -5.34 31.12 7.27
N ILE A 296 -5.71 30.38 8.31
CA ILE A 296 -7.07 29.94 8.57
C ILE A 296 -8.04 31.13 8.60
N ARG A 297 -7.57 32.32 8.98
CA ARG A 297 -8.35 33.56 8.92
C ARG A 297 -8.82 33.90 7.51
N ILE A 298 -7.94 33.75 6.51
CA ILE A 298 -8.26 33.99 5.10
C ILE A 298 -9.28 32.96 4.62
N ILE A 299 -9.14 31.69 5.01
CA ILE A 299 -10.08 30.63 4.67
C ILE A 299 -11.44 30.87 5.33
N SER A 300 -11.45 31.32 6.59
CA SER A 300 -12.65 31.70 7.32
C SER A 300 -13.36 32.87 6.63
N GLU A 301 -12.64 33.92 6.25
CA GLU A 301 -13.19 35.07 5.52
C GLU A 301 -13.75 34.65 4.15
N PHE A 302 -13.04 33.77 3.44
CA PHE A 302 -13.52 33.20 2.17
C PHE A 302 -14.82 32.42 2.37
N CYS A 303 -14.92 31.61 3.43
CA CYS A 303 -16.15 30.91 3.79
C CYS A 303 -17.28 31.87 4.16
N ASP A 304 -16.99 33.02 4.79
CA ASP A 304 -18.00 34.04 5.06
C ASP A 304 -18.58 34.61 3.76
N PHE A 305 -17.74 34.89 2.75
CA PHE A 305 -18.22 35.33 1.43
C PHE A 305 -19.05 34.27 0.72
N LEU A 306 -18.67 33.00 0.80
CA LEU A 306 -19.47 31.89 0.28
C LEU A 306 -20.84 31.81 0.97
N SER A 307 -20.88 31.92 2.30
CA SER A 307 -22.13 31.87 3.08
C SER A 307 -23.08 33.04 2.75
N GLN A 308 -22.51 34.21 2.46
CA GLN A 308 -23.25 35.43 2.12
C GLN A 308 -23.60 35.51 0.62
N LYS A 309 -23.24 34.50 -0.18
CA LYS A 309 -23.43 34.47 -1.64
C LYS A 309 -22.78 35.65 -2.37
N LYS A 310 -21.62 36.07 -1.87
CA LYS A 310 -20.83 37.21 -2.33
C LYS A 310 -19.73 36.78 -3.30
N ALA A 311 -20.13 36.43 -4.52
CA ALA A 311 -19.22 35.87 -5.54
C ALA A 311 -18.07 36.82 -5.90
N ALA A 312 -18.37 38.11 -6.04
CA ALA A 312 -17.38 39.12 -6.43
C ALA A 312 -16.30 39.28 -5.35
N GLU A 313 -16.69 39.38 -4.08
CA GLU A 313 -15.73 39.46 -2.98
C GLU A 313 -14.89 38.18 -2.84
N ALA A 314 -15.48 37.01 -3.03
CA ALA A 314 -14.75 35.73 -2.99
C ALA A 314 -13.71 35.61 -4.12
N ILE A 315 -14.05 36.02 -5.35
CA ILE A 315 -13.11 36.01 -6.48
C ILE A 315 -11.97 37.03 -6.26
N ASN A 316 -12.28 38.22 -5.74
CA ASN A 316 -11.25 39.20 -5.42
C ASN A 316 -10.29 38.69 -4.34
N LEU A 317 -10.81 38.04 -3.29
CA LEU A 317 -9.97 37.43 -2.27
C LEU A 317 -9.08 36.32 -2.84
N LEU A 318 -9.61 35.49 -3.76
CA LEU A 318 -8.81 34.49 -4.47
C LEU A 318 -7.65 35.14 -5.25
N ASN A 319 -7.92 36.22 -5.97
CA ASN A 319 -6.89 36.98 -6.70
C ASN A 319 -5.83 37.55 -5.76
N ASP A 320 -6.23 38.14 -4.63
CA ASP A 320 -5.30 38.67 -3.63
C ASP A 320 -4.37 37.59 -3.05
N ILE A 321 -4.89 36.38 -2.83
CA ILE A 321 -4.10 35.23 -2.33
C ILE A 321 -3.05 34.82 -3.35
N ILE A 322 -3.41 34.82 -4.63
CA ILE A 322 -2.53 34.45 -5.73
C ILE A 322 -1.47 35.53 -5.96
N GLU A 323 -1.84 36.81 -5.93
CA GLU A 323 -0.89 37.93 -6.06
C GLU A 323 0.15 37.94 -4.94
N LYS A 324 -0.25 37.49 -3.73
CA LYS A 324 0.67 37.29 -2.60
C LYS A 324 1.57 36.05 -2.73
N GLY A 325 1.42 35.27 -3.81
CA GLY A 325 2.27 34.12 -4.12
C GLY A 325 1.93 32.84 -3.37
N SER A 326 0.72 32.74 -2.79
CA SER A 326 0.28 31.50 -2.14
C SER A 326 -0.02 30.40 -3.16
N ASP A 327 0.26 29.15 -2.81
CA ASP A 327 -0.03 28.00 -3.68
C ASP A 327 -1.53 27.73 -3.74
N ILE A 328 -2.08 27.70 -4.95
CA ILE A 328 -3.53 27.51 -5.21
C ILE A 328 -3.99 26.12 -4.78
N GLN A 329 -3.15 25.09 -4.94
CA GLN A 329 -3.50 23.73 -4.53
C GLN A 329 -3.54 23.61 -3.02
N GLU A 330 -2.58 24.20 -2.31
CA GLU A 330 -2.60 24.24 -0.84
C GLU A 330 -3.78 25.05 -0.30
N PHE A 331 -4.11 26.18 -0.92
CA PHE A 331 -5.33 26.92 -0.58
C PHE A 331 -6.58 26.05 -0.75
N THR A 332 -6.69 25.33 -1.87
CA THR A 332 -7.85 24.47 -2.16
C THR A 332 -7.97 23.33 -1.16
N LYS A 333 -6.86 22.65 -0.84
CA LYS A 333 -6.82 21.59 0.18
C LYS A 333 -7.25 22.11 1.55
N ALA A 334 -6.72 23.27 1.93
CA ALA A 334 -7.03 23.89 3.22
C ALA A 334 -8.51 24.30 3.30
N LEU A 335 -9.07 24.85 2.22
CA LEU A 335 -10.49 25.17 2.09
C LEU A 335 -11.38 23.93 2.19
N ILE A 336 -11.06 22.85 1.46
CA ILE A 336 -11.80 21.58 1.53
C ILE A 336 -11.77 21.01 2.94
N ASN A 337 -10.60 21.03 3.59
CA ASN A 337 -10.46 20.55 4.97
C ASN A 337 -11.29 21.40 5.94
N TYR A 338 -11.30 22.72 5.77
CA TYR A 338 -12.11 23.64 6.58
C TYR A 338 -13.61 23.38 6.39
N LEU A 339 -14.09 23.30 5.15
CA LEU A 339 -15.49 22.96 4.84
C LEU A 339 -15.90 21.60 5.39
N ARG A 340 -15.01 20.61 5.34
CA ARG A 340 -15.21 19.27 5.93
C ARG A 340 -15.39 19.36 7.44
N GLN A 341 -14.54 20.13 8.13
CA GLN A 341 -14.65 20.31 9.58
C GLN A 341 -15.96 21.03 9.95
N THR A 342 -16.37 22.03 9.18
CA THR A 342 -17.65 22.74 9.34
C THR A 342 -18.86 21.80 9.17
N LEU A 343 -18.86 20.96 8.13
CA LEU A 343 -19.90 19.96 7.90
C LEU A 343 -19.97 18.94 9.03
N ILE A 344 -18.82 18.44 9.48
CA ILE A 344 -18.77 17.48 10.59
C ILE A 344 -19.30 18.11 11.87
N LEU A 345 -18.89 19.33 12.21
CA LEU A 345 -19.39 20.04 13.40
C LEU A 345 -20.91 20.25 13.35
N LYS A 346 -21.47 20.55 12.16
CA LYS A 346 -22.92 20.67 11.96
C LYS A 346 -23.66 19.36 12.25
N ILE A 347 -23.07 18.21 11.90
CA ILE A 347 -23.68 16.89 12.08
C ILE A 347 -23.48 16.35 13.50
N THR A 348 -22.27 16.44 14.06
CA THR A 348 -21.94 15.86 15.37
C THR A 348 -22.29 16.77 16.54
N GLY A 349 -22.57 18.06 16.29
CA GLY A 349 -22.82 19.05 17.32
C GLY A 349 -21.54 19.52 18.04
N PRO A 350 -21.65 20.58 18.86
CA PRO A 350 -20.50 21.28 19.46
C PRO A 350 -19.81 20.53 20.61
N GLU A 351 -20.37 19.41 21.08
CA GLU A 351 -19.92 18.72 22.30
C GLU A 351 -18.96 17.56 22.05
N MET A 352 -18.83 17.09 20.81
CA MET A 352 -17.96 15.95 20.52
C MET A 352 -16.56 16.46 20.17
N ALA A 353 -15.59 16.11 21.02
CA ALA A 353 -14.16 16.18 20.68
C ALA A 353 -13.90 15.24 19.50
N ASN A 354 -14.21 15.71 18.30
CA ASN A 354 -14.06 14.93 17.09
C ASN A 354 -12.58 14.97 16.69
N PRO A 355 -11.89 13.84 16.59
CA PRO A 355 -10.47 13.79 16.20
C PRO A 355 -10.19 14.33 14.80
N ILE A 356 -11.23 14.68 14.02
CA ILE A 356 -11.12 15.32 12.71
C ILE A 356 -11.01 16.86 12.83
N ILE A 357 -11.48 17.45 13.93
CA ILE A 357 -11.35 18.89 14.19
C ILE A 357 -10.03 19.11 14.93
N THR A 358 -8.95 19.27 14.18
CA THR A 358 -7.59 19.40 14.70
C THR A 358 -6.88 20.59 14.07
N GLY A 359 -6.00 21.25 14.82
CA GLY A 359 -5.18 22.36 14.32
C GLY A 359 -5.83 23.75 14.38
N LEU A 360 -6.93 23.90 15.12
CA LEU A 360 -7.60 25.18 15.35
C LEU A 360 -7.33 25.70 16.77
N THR A 361 -7.05 27.00 16.87
CA THR A 361 -7.08 27.73 18.13
C THR A 361 -8.52 27.85 18.65
N LYS A 362 -8.68 28.20 19.94
CA LYS A 362 -10.01 28.39 20.55
C LYS A 362 -10.84 29.46 19.81
N GLU A 363 -10.20 30.51 19.32
CA GLU A 363 -10.86 31.60 18.59
C GLU A 363 -11.31 31.16 17.19
N GLU A 364 -10.46 30.41 16.48
CA GLU A 364 -10.80 29.85 15.16
C GLU A 364 -11.92 28.80 15.28
N PHE A 365 -11.90 27.98 16.34
CA PHE A 365 -12.97 27.03 16.62
C PHE A 365 -14.31 27.71 16.89
N LEU A 366 -14.33 28.81 17.66
CA LEU A 366 -15.54 29.60 17.88
C LEU A 366 -16.07 30.23 16.59
N THR A 367 -15.18 30.66 15.70
CA THR A 367 -15.54 31.22 14.40
C THR A 367 -16.15 30.14 13.50
N LEU A 368 -15.52 28.96 13.44
CA LEU A 368 -16.03 27.80 12.72
C LEU A 368 -17.41 27.36 13.25
N GLN A 369 -17.62 27.42 14.57
CA GLN A 369 -18.92 27.12 15.18
C GLN A 369 -20.02 28.11 14.75
N LYS A 370 -19.70 29.41 14.65
CA LYS A 370 -20.64 30.42 14.14
C LYS A 370 -20.97 30.17 12.67
N GLN A 371 -19.96 29.89 11.85
CA GLN A 371 -20.16 29.63 10.42
C GLN A 371 -20.96 28.35 10.18
N ALA A 372 -20.68 27.29 10.93
CA ALA A 372 -21.47 26.06 10.89
C ALA A 372 -22.95 26.33 11.20
N ALA A 373 -23.27 27.27 12.09
CA ALA A 373 -24.66 27.63 12.37
C ALA A 373 -25.37 28.30 11.17
N VAL A 374 -24.65 29.14 10.42
CA VAL A 374 -25.18 29.91 9.26
C VAL A 374 -25.39 29.02 8.04
N PHE A 375 -24.43 28.15 7.73
CA PHE A 375 -24.51 27.28 6.56
C PHE A 375 -25.61 26.22 6.69
N LYS A 376 -26.31 25.95 5.57
CA LYS A 376 -27.16 24.77 5.44
C LYS A 376 -26.31 23.53 5.11
N GLU A 377 -26.79 22.36 5.53
CA GLU A 377 -26.10 21.09 5.28
C GLU A 377 -25.96 20.79 3.78
N GLU A 378 -27.00 21.04 3.00
CA GLU A 378 -27.01 20.84 1.54
C GLU A 378 -26.01 21.77 0.83
N GLU A 379 -25.91 23.02 1.27
CA GLU A 379 -24.97 24.00 0.73
C GLU A 379 -23.52 23.59 0.99
N LEU A 380 -23.20 23.10 2.19
CA LEU A 380 -21.86 22.59 2.52
C LEU A 380 -21.49 21.34 1.71
N ARG A 381 -22.42 20.40 1.54
CA ARG A 381 -22.19 19.20 0.72
C ARG A 381 -21.95 19.55 -0.74
N HIS A 382 -22.74 20.48 -1.28
CA HIS A 382 -22.59 20.94 -2.65
C HIS A 382 -21.25 21.66 -2.85
N ALA A 383 -20.92 22.61 -1.97
CA ALA A 383 -19.63 23.31 -1.99
C ALA A 383 -18.44 22.33 -1.93
N LEU A 384 -18.49 21.35 -1.01
CA LEU A 384 -17.43 20.34 -0.89
C LEU A 384 -17.21 19.56 -2.19
N ASN A 385 -18.28 19.11 -2.85
CA ASN A 385 -18.15 18.40 -4.12
C ASN A 385 -17.54 19.29 -5.21
N LEU A 386 -18.01 20.53 -5.34
CA LEU A 386 -17.49 21.47 -6.33
C LEU A 386 -16.01 21.79 -6.11
N PHE A 387 -15.59 22.05 -4.87
CA PHE A 387 -14.18 22.33 -4.58
C PHE A 387 -13.29 21.09 -4.71
N MET A 388 -13.79 19.88 -4.39
CA MET A 388 -13.06 18.63 -4.66
C MET A 388 -12.89 18.37 -6.15
N ASP A 389 -13.92 18.63 -6.96
CA ASP A 389 -13.83 18.51 -8.41
C ASP A 389 -12.87 19.57 -8.99
N ALA A 390 -12.93 20.79 -8.48
CA ALA A 390 -11.98 21.86 -8.84
C ALA A 390 -10.54 21.46 -8.51
N GLU A 391 -10.27 20.91 -7.31
CA GLU A 391 -8.92 20.46 -6.90
C GLU A 391 -8.30 19.49 -7.93
N ASN A 392 -9.08 18.53 -8.39
CA ASN A 392 -8.64 17.55 -9.38
C ASN A 392 -8.37 18.19 -10.75
N GLN A 393 -9.16 19.20 -11.13
CA GLN A 393 -9.05 19.89 -12.41
C GLN A 393 -7.90 20.89 -12.47
N ILE A 394 -7.49 21.48 -11.33
CA ILE A 394 -6.37 22.46 -11.26
C ILE A 394 -5.10 21.90 -11.92
N LYS A 395 -4.80 20.60 -11.74
CA LYS A 395 -3.59 19.96 -12.28
C LYS A 395 -3.55 19.87 -13.80
N TYR A 396 -4.71 19.89 -14.47
CA TYR A 396 -4.83 19.68 -15.91
C TYR A 396 -5.34 20.93 -16.67
N SER A 397 -5.77 21.95 -15.93
CA SER A 397 -6.28 23.18 -16.52
C SER A 397 -5.16 24.04 -17.10
N SER A 398 -5.42 24.65 -18.26
CA SER A 398 -4.52 25.66 -18.84
C SER A 398 -4.45 26.94 -18.00
N ILE A 399 -5.50 27.20 -17.22
CA ILE A 399 -5.58 28.32 -16.27
C ILE A 399 -5.89 27.71 -14.89
N PRO A 400 -4.90 27.62 -13.98
CA PRO A 400 -5.08 26.97 -12.67
C PRO A 400 -6.19 27.58 -11.80
N GLN A 401 -6.54 28.84 -12.01
CA GLN A 401 -7.53 29.58 -11.22
C GLN A 401 -8.97 29.29 -11.65
N LEU A 402 -9.17 28.99 -12.94
CA LEU A 402 -10.49 28.87 -13.56
C LEU A 402 -11.40 27.82 -12.89
N PRO A 403 -10.92 26.61 -12.54
CA PRO A 403 -11.78 25.63 -11.85
C PRO A 403 -12.32 26.14 -10.50
N LEU A 404 -11.53 26.94 -9.77
CA LEU A 404 -11.98 27.53 -8.50
C LEU A 404 -12.95 28.68 -8.72
N GLU A 405 -12.69 29.55 -9.70
CA GLU A 405 -13.62 30.63 -10.06
C GLU A 405 -14.99 30.07 -10.43
N LEU A 406 -15.03 29.01 -11.24
CA LEU A 406 -16.26 28.31 -11.59
C LEU A 406 -16.95 27.71 -10.36
N ALA A 407 -16.20 27.03 -9.49
CA ALA A 407 -16.75 26.48 -8.24
C ALA A 407 -17.35 27.57 -7.34
N ILE A 408 -16.71 28.75 -7.23
CA ILE A 408 -17.24 29.89 -6.47
C ILE A 408 -18.56 30.38 -7.08
N ILE A 409 -18.61 30.55 -8.40
CA ILE A 409 -19.79 31.04 -9.12
C ILE A 409 -20.95 30.04 -8.97
N GLU A 410 -20.70 28.75 -9.09
CA GLU A 410 -21.74 27.72 -8.93
C GLU A 410 -22.23 27.63 -7.48
N THR A 411 -21.32 27.68 -6.51
CA THR A 411 -21.67 27.63 -5.08
C THR A 411 -22.52 28.83 -4.66
N THR A 412 -22.21 30.03 -5.17
CA THR A 412 -22.94 31.27 -4.85
C THR A 412 -24.17 31.49 -5.74
N GLY A 413 -24.19 30.86 -6.91
CA GLY A 413 -25.18 31.01 -7.97
C GLY A 413 -26.49 30.25 -7.76
N LEU A 414 -26.65 29.48 -6.69
CA LEU A 414 -27.92 28.83 -6.34
C LEU A 414 -29.00 29.87 -6.01
N LYS A 415 -29.71 30.28 -7.06
CA LYS A 415 -31.15 30.55 -7.07
C LYS A 415 -31.84 29.35 -7.71
N GLU A 416 -32.34 28.43 -6.90
CA GLU A 416 -33.66 27.81 -7.14
C GLU A 416 -34.40 27.73 -5.81
#